data_AF-Q9H722-F1
#
_entry.id   AF-Q9H722-F1
#
_cell.length_a   1.000
_cell.length_b   1.000
_cell.length_c   1.000
_cell.angle_alpha   90.00
_cell.angle_beta   90.00
_cell.angle_gamma   90.00
#
_symmetry.space_group_name_H-M   'P 1'
#
loop_
_entity.id
_entity.type
_entity.pdbx_description
1 polymer ?
#
loop_
_entity_poly.entity_id
_entity_poly.type
_entity_poly.pdbx_seq_one_letter_code
_entity_poly.pdbx_strand_id
1 'polypeptide(L)'
;MEWLEESEKSLDSELEIANDPDKIKTQLAQHKEFQKSLGAKHSVYDTTNRTGRSLKEKTSLADDNLKLDDMLSELRDKWDTICGKSVERQNKLEEALLFSGQFTDALQALIDWLYRVEPQLAEDQPVHGDIDLVMNLIDNHKVLLSGTFYFILFDYSECTGNVNHLN
;
A
#
# COMPACT_ATOMS: atom_id res chain seq x y z
N MET A 1 7.01 25.58 16.31
CA MET A 1 5.67 26.07 15.92
C MET A 1 4.72 24.94 16.26
N GLU A 2 3.90 25.08 17.30
CA GLU A 2 3.26 23.94 17.99
C GLU A 2 2.52 22.96 17.06
N TRP A 3 1.79 23.46 16.06
CA TRP A 3 1.03 22.61 15.13
C TRP A 3 1.91 21.79 14.16
N LEU A 4 3.11 22.28 13.81
CA LEU A 4 4.06 21.51 12.98
C LEU A 4 4.64 20.35 13.78
N GLU A 5 4.99 20.60 15.03
CA GLU A 5 5.51 19.60 15.96
C GLU A 5 4.44 18.54 16.28
N GLU A 6 3.17 18.95 16.43
CA GLU A 6 2.05 18.03 16.59
C GLU A 6 1.82 17.17 15.33
N SER A 7 1.93 17.76 14.14
CA SER A 7 1.76 17.03 12.87
C SER A 7 2.87 16.01 12.66
N GLU A 8 4.12 16.39 12.94
CA GLU A 8 5.27 15.50 12.87
C GLU A 8 5.16 14.36 13.89
N LYS A 9 4.82 14.67 15.14
CA LYS A 9 4.59 13.66 16.18
C LYS A 9 3.45 12.72 15.83
N SER A 10 2.37 13.21 15.24
CA SER A 10 1.25 12.38 14.78
C SER A 10 1.76 11.35 13.78
N LEU A 11 2.48 11.79 12.74
CA LEU A 11 3.07 10.90 11.72
C LEU A 11 4.05 9.89 12.32
N ASP A 12 4.91 10.32 13.26
CA ASP A 12 5.88 9.45 13.92
C ASP A 12 5.21 8.43 14.87
N SER A 13 4.04 8.76 15.42
CA SER A 13 3.27 7.87 16.30
C SER A 13 2.41 6.86 15.54
N GLU A 14 2.25 7.04 14.23
CA GLU A 14 1.34 6.20 13.49
C GLU A 14 1.95 4.80 13.28
N LEU A 15 1.27 3.80 13.85
CA LEU A 15 1.65 2.38 13.90
C LEU A 15 1.84 1.74 12.51
N GLU A 16 2.49 0.56 12.52
CA GLU A 16 2.67 -0.31 11.36
C GLU A 16 1.34 -0.52 10.61
N ILE A 17 1.46 -0.67 9.28
CA ILE A 17 0.32 -0.86 8.40
C ILE A 17 -0.30 -2.22 8.70
N ALA A 18 -1.61 -2.23 8.95
CA ALA A 18 -2.32 -3.48 9.21
C ALA A 18 -2.30 -4.39 7.96
N ASN A 19 -2.42 -5.70 8.16
CA ASN A 19 -2.53 -6.69 7.08
C ASN A 19 -3.98 -7.03 6.70
N ASP A 20 -4.95 -6.57 7.50
CA ASP A 20 -6.38 -6.79 7.34
C ASP A 20 -7.00 -5.67 6.47
N PRO A 21 -7.71 -5.99 5.37
CA PRO A 21 -8.29 -5.00 4.46
C PRO A 21 -9.15 -3.94 5.17
N ASP A 22 -9.94 -4.33 6.17
CA ASP A 22 -10.88 -3.40 6.84
C ASP A 22 -10.16 -2.49 7.83
N LYS A 23 -9.07 -2.98 8.45
CA LYS A 23 -8.18 -2.15 9.25
C LYS A 23 -7.38 -1.18 8.39
N ILE A 24 -6.89 -1.62 7.22
CA ILE A 24 -6.19 -0.73 6.26
C ILE A 24 -7.13 0.39 5.79
N LYS A 25 -8.39 0.07 5.43
CA LYS A 25 -9.40 1.08 5.08
C LYS A 25 -9.64 2.09 6.20
N THR A 26 -9.65 1.64 7.45
CA THR A 26 -9.80 2.51 8.63
C THR A 26 -8.59 3.43 8.79
N GLN A 27 -7.37 2.90 8.69
CA GLN A 27 -6.13 3.69 8.72
C GLN A 27 -6.09 4.71 7.57
N LEU A 28 -6.55 4.33 6.37
CA LEU A 28 -6.66 5.22 5.21
C LEU A 28 -7.66 6.36 5.45
N ALA A 29 -8.79 6.09 6.08
CA ALA A 29 -9.79 7.11 6.41
C ALA A 29 -9.25 8.12 7.43
N GLN A 30 -8.57 7.63 8.48
CA GLN A 30 -7.90 8.48 9.47
C GLN A 30 -6.81 9.34 8.82
N HIS A 31 -6.00 8.76 7.93
CA HIS A 31 -4.95 9.49 7.23
C HIS A 31 -5.51 10.58 6.31
N LYS A 32 -6.65 10.33 5.64
CA LYS A 32 -7.35 11.35 4.84
C LYS A 32 -7.81 12.54 5.69
N GLU A 33 -8.25 12.30 6.92
CA GLU A 33 -8.61 13.38 7.84
C GLU A 33 -7.38 14.20 8.26
N PHE A 34 -6.26 13.53 8.54
CA PHE A 34 -4.97 14.19 8.77
C PHE A 34 -4.56 15.06 7.57
N GLN A 35 -4.61 14.53 6.35
CA GLN A 35 -4.29 15.27 5.13
C GLN A 35 -5.18 16.51 4.94
N LYS A 36 -6.47 16.42 5.28
CA LYS A 36 -7.38 17.56 5.25
C LYS A 36 -6.98 18.64 6.26
N SER A 37 -6.62 18.23 7.48
CA SER A 37 -6.11 19.14 8.51
C SER A 37 -4.81 19.82 8.06
N LEU A 38 -3.87 19.05 7.53
CA LEU A 38 -2.60 19.55 6.98
C LEU A 38 -2.83 20.54 5.84
N GLY A 39 -3.74 20.21 4.91
CA GLY A 39 -4.13 21.11 3.81
C GLY A 39 -4.72 22.44 4.30
N ALA A 40 -5.51 22.43 5.37
CA ALA A 40 -6.02 23.67 5.97
C ALA A 40 -4.90 24.58 6.51
N LYS A 41 -3.80 23.97 7.00
CA LYS A 41 -2.62 24.70 7.50
C LYS A 41 -1.72 25.25 6.39
N HIS A 42 -1.87 24.80 5.14
CA HIS A 42 -1.08 25.31 4.02
C HIS A 42 -1.20 26.84 3.86
N SER A 43 -2.40 27.40 4.05
CA SER A 43 -2.63 28.84 3.97
C SER A 43 -1.85 29.64 5.03
N VAL A 44 -1.72 29.06 6.23
CA VAL A 44 -0.97 29.64 7.35
C VAL A 44 0.52 29.59 7.05
N TYR A 45 1.02 28.42 6.61
CA TYR A 45 2.42 28.26 6.17
C TYR A 45 2.79 29.27 5.08
N ASP A 46 1.99 29.38 4.01
CA ASP A 46 2.24 30.30 2.90
C ASP A 46 2.26 31.76 3.36
N THR A 47 1.30 32.15 4.19
CA THR A 47 1.22 33.50 4.75
C THR A 47 2.43 33.83 5.63
N THR A 48 2.86 32.90 6.49
CA THR A 48 4.03 33.06 7.36
C THR A 48 5.31 33.18 6.53
N ASN A 49 5.49 32.31 5.53
CA ASN A 49 6.65 32.34 4.64
C ASN A 49 6.72 33.66 3.85
N ARG A 50 5.60 34.10 3.27
CA ARG A 50 5.52 35.40 2.56
C ARG A 50 5.81 36.58 3.48
N THR A 51 5.26 36.58 4.69
CA THR A 51 5.48 37.65 5.67
C THR A 51 6.94 37.71 6.10
N GLY A 52 7.56 36.56 6.38
CA GLY A 52 8.97 36.51 6.74
C GLY A 52 9.89 36.98 5.60
N ARG A 53 9.59 36.63 4.35
CA ARG A 53 10.34 37.15 3.18
C ARG A 53 10.22 38.67 3.06
N SER A 54 9.01 39.22 3.20
CA SER A 54 8.81 40.68 3.15
C SER A 54 9.51 41.40 4.30
N LEU A 55 9.59 40.77 5.48
CA LEU A 55 10.35 41.32 6.61
C LEU A 55 11.85 41.30 6.30
N LYS A 56 12.38 40.20 5.76
CA LYS A 56 13.78 40.07 5.34
C LYS A 56 14.19 41.16 4.34
N GLU A 57 13.31 41.51 3.40
CA GLU A 57 13.56 42.59 2.42
C GLU A 57 13.63 43.98 3.05
N LYS A 58 12.93 44.21 4.16
CA LYS A 58 12.86 45.51 4.86
C LYS A 58 13.96 45.68 5.91
N THR A 59 14.60 44.60 6.30
CA THR A 59 15.64 44.58 7.32
C THR A 59 16.98 45.01 6.74
N SER A 60 17.56 46.08 7.29
CA SER A 60 18.88 46.62 6.90
C SER A 60 20.05 46.03 7.69
N LEU A 61 19.78 45.29 8.77
CA LEU A 61 20.79 44.62 9.61
C LEU A 61 21.11 43.23 9.04
N ALA A 62 22.40 42.97 8.78
CA ALA A 62 22.85 41.71 8.18
C ALA A 62 22.56 40.49 9.08
N ASP A 63 22.80 40.60 10.39
CA ASP A 63 22.58 39.52 11.35
C ASP A 63 21.11 39.10 11.44
N ASP A 64 20.20 40.07 11.48
CA ASP A 64 18.76 39.81 11.46
C ASP A 64 18.31 39.20 10.12
N ASN A 65 18.94 39.61 9.02
CA ASN A 65 18.67 39.05 7.70
C ASN A 65 19.05 37.56 7.62
N LEU A 66 20.23 37.19 8.14
CA LEU A 66 20.69 35.80 8.24
C LEU A 66 19.77 34.98 9.15
N LYS A 67 19.43 35.50 10.33
CA LYS A 67 18.53 34.81 11.27
C LYS A 67 17.14 34.56 10.68
N LEU A 68 16.59 35.53 9.95
CA LEU A 68 15.32 35.36 9.25
C LEU A 68 15.41 34.32 8.13
N ASP A 69 16.54 34.24 7.44
CA ASP A 69 16.77 33.22 6.42
C ASP A 69 16.79 31.81 7.01
N ASP A 70 17.55 31.63 8.11
CA ASP A 70 17.63 30.35 8.82
C ASP A 70 16.24 29.90 9.30
N MET A 71 15.49 30.80 9.93
CA MET A 71 14.13 30.51 10.40
C MET A 71 13.16 30.15 9.26
N LEU A 72 13.27 30.81 8.11
CA LEU A 72 12.44 30.52 6.94
C LEU A 72 12.84 29.19 6.28
N SER A 73 14.13 28.87 6.23
CA SER A 73 14.61 27.57 5.74
C SER A 73 14.10 26.46 6.64
N GLU A 74 14.28 26.57 7.96
CA GLU A 74 13.83 25.56 8.92
C GLU A 74 12.31 25.32 8.82
N LEU A 75 11.53 26.40 8.68
CA LEU A 75 10.08 26.31 8.48
C LEU A 75 9.72 25.55 7.20
N ARG A 76 10.41 25.85 6.08
CA ARG A 76 10.19 25.16 4.81
C ARG A 76 10.57 23.69 4.93
N ASP A 77 11.75 23.40 5.46
CA ASP A 77 12.27 22.03 5.52
C ASP A 77 11.37 21.14 6.39
N LYS A 78 10.83 21.67 7.51
CA LYS A 78 9.83 20.99 8.33
C LYS A 78 8.51 20.74 7.59
N TRP A 79 8.00 21.76 6.90
CA TRP A 79 6.77 21.64 6.11
C TRP A 79 6.90 20.57 5.01
N ASP A 80 8.00 20.62 4.25
CA ASP A 80 8.28 19.68 3.17
C ASP A 80 8.46 18.25 3.72
N THR A 81 9.09 18.10 4.88
CA THR A 81 9.23 16.81 5.56
C THR A 81 7.88 16.22 5.95
N ILE A 82 6.99 17.01 6.56
CA ILE A 82 5.66 16.55 6.96
C ILE A 82 4.82 16.17 5.75
N CYS A 83 4.84 16.99 4.69
CA CYS A 83 4.16 16.69 3.43
C CYS A 83 4.70 15.41 2.79
N GLY A 84 6.02 15.25 2.72
CA GLY A 84 6.68 14.07 2.19
C GLY A 84 6.30 12.79 2.94
N LYS A 85 6.41 12.81 4.28
CA LYS A 85 6.01 11.70 5.15
C LYS A 85 4.52 11.33 4.96
N SER A 86 3.64 12.32 4.84
CA SER A 86 2.22 12.08 4.61
C SER A 86 1.95 11.40 3.26
N VAL A 87 2.60 11.85 2.19
CA VAL A 87 2.46 11.23 0.87
C VAL A 87 3.00 9.80 0.87
N GLU A 88 4.19 9.59 1.45
CA GLU A 88 4.78 8.27 1.55
C GLU A 88 3.86 7.29 2.29
N ARG A 89 3.26 7.75 3.39
CA ARG A 89 2.31 6.93 4.15
C ARG A 89 1.05 6.58 3.36
N GLN A 90 0.48 7.56 2.65
CA GLN A 90 -0.69 7.32 1.79
C GLN A 90 -0.39 6.22 0.76
N ASN A 91 0.76 6.31 0.08
CA ASN A 91 1.17 5.32 -0.91
C ASN A 91 1.28 3.92 -0.30
N LYS A 92 1.93 3.79 0.87
CA LYS A 92 2.08 2.49 1.52
C LYS A 92 0.73 1.90 1.97
N LEU A 93 -0.22 2.71 2.43
CA LEU A 93 -1.55 2.24 2.79
C LEU A 93 -2.34 1.77 1.57
N GLU A 94 -2.23 2.47 0.43
CA GLU A 94 -2.86 2.06 -0.83
C GLU A 94 -2.24 0.78 -1.39
N GLU A 95 -0.92 0.64 -1.33
CA GLU A 95 -0.19 -0.57 -1.72
C GLU A 95 -0.61 -1.77 -0.86
N ALA A 96 -0.67 -1.60 0.46
CA ALA A 96 -1.12 -2.65 1.37
C ALA A 96 -2.57 -3.06 1.11
N LEU A 97 -3.46 -2.10 0.82
CA LEU A 97 -4.86 -2.37 0.51
C LEU A 97 -4.98 -3.18 -0.79
N LEU A 98 -4.24 -2.80 -1.83
CA LEU A 98 -4.20 -3.51 -3.10
C LEU A 98 -3.72 -4.96 -2.90
N PHE A 99 -2.60 -5.14 -2.21
CA PHE A 99 -2.05 -6.47 -1.95
C PHE A 99 -3.00 -7.35 -1.13
N SER A 100 -3.64 -6.78 -0.10
CA SER A 100 -4.60 -7.50 0.73
C SER A 100 -5.87 -7.89 -0.07
N GLY A 101 -6.29 -7.05 -1.02
CA GLY A 101 -7.35 -7.38 -1.97
C GLY A 101 -6.98 -8.55 -2.89
N GLN A 102 -5.81 -8.49 -3.52
CA GLN A 102 -5.30 -9.57 -4.38
C GLN A 102 -5.17 -10.90 -3.63
N PHE A 103 -4.69 -10.85 -2.37
CA PHE A 103 -4.62 -12.04 -1.52
C PHE A 103 -6.00 -12.63 -1.22
N THR A 104 -6.99 -11.77 -0.96
CA THR A 104 -8.38 -12.20 -0.72
C THR A 104 -8.99 -12.84 -1.96
N ASP A 105 -8.76 -12.27 -3.14
CA ASP A 105 -9.25 -12.81 -4.41
C ASP A 105 -8.60 -14.17 -4.74
N ALA A 106 -7.29 -14.30 -4.54
CA ALA A 106 -6.57 -15.57 -4.73
C ALA A 106 -7.07 -16.66 -3.76
N LEU A 107 -7.33 -16.29 -2.50
CA LEU A 107 -7.90 -17.21 -1.51
C LEU A 107 -9.32 -17.66 -1.92
N GLN A 108 -10.14 -16.73 -2.42
CA GLN A 108 -11.49 -17.06 -2.89
C GLN A 108 -11.44 -17.98 -4.11
N ALA A 109 -10.54 -17.74 -5.07
CA ALA A 109 -10.36 -18.62 -6.21
C ALA A 109 -9.94 -20.04 -5.80
N LEU A 110 -9.09 -20.17 -4.77
CA LEU A 110 -8.71 -21.46 -4.20
C LEU A 110 -9.90 -22.14 -3.50
N ILE A 111 -10.70 -21.41 -2.73
CA ILE A 111 -11.90 -21.94 -2.08
C ILE A 111 -12.92 -22.42 -3.13
N ASP A 112 -13.16 -21.63 -4.18
CA ASP A 112 -14.07 -21.99 -5.26
C ASP A 112 -13.57 -23.22 -6.02
N TRP A 113 -12.25 -23.35 -6.19
CA TRP A 113 -11.64 -24.55 -6.75
C TRP A 113 -11.85 -25.77 -5.84
N LEU A 114 -11.60 -25.64 -4.54
CA LEU A 114 -11.85 -26.72 -3.57
C LEU A 114 -13.30 -27.16 -3.59
N TYR A 115 -14.26 -26.24 -3.58
CA TYR A 115 -15.69 -26.56 -3.69
C TYR A 115 -16.09 -27.25 -4.99
N ARG A 116 -15.34 -27.07 -6.08
CA ARG A 116 -15.56 -27.78 -7.35
C ARG A 116 -14.95 -29.17 -7.36
N VAL A 117 -13.80 -29.34 -6.72
CA VAL A 117 -13.03 -30.60 -6.73
C VAL A 117 -13.50 -31.57 -5.63
N GLU A 118 -13.89 -31.06 -4.46
CA GLU A 118 -14.37 -31.86 -3.32
C GLU A 118 -15.59 -32.76 -3.65
N PRO A 119 -16.60 -32.30 -4.43
CA PRO A 119 -17.72 -33.15 -4.85
C PRO A 119 -17.32 -34.17 -5.92
N GLN A 120 -16.38 -33.82 -6.81
CA GLN A 120 -15.86 -34.74 -7.84
C GLN A 120 -15.09 -35.90 -7.20
N LEU A 121 -14.33 -35.62 -6.13
CA LEU A 121 -13.68 -36.68 -5.34
C LEU A 121 -14.68 -37.49 -4.48
N ALA A 122 -15.80 -36.90 -4.07
CA ALA A 122 -16.82 -37.57 -3.26
C ALA A 122 -17.78 -38.44 -4.09
N GLU A 123 -17.95 -38.16 -5.38
CA GLU A 123 -18.73 -38.98 -6.34
C GLU A 123 -17.98 -40.22 -6.85
N ASP A 124 -16.68 -40.35 -6.57
CA ASP A 124 -15.89 -41.56 -6.85
C ASP A 124 -16.33 -42.71 -5.92
N GLN A 125 -17.44 -43.35 -6.27
CA GLN A 125 -17.90 -44.63 -5.75
C GLN A 125 -16.93 -45.78 -6.13
N PRO A 126 -16.95 -46.92 -5.41
CA PRO A 126 -15.80 -47.81 -5.26
C PRO A 126 -15.22 -48.30 -6.59
N VAL A 127 -13.90 -48.20 -6.71
CA VAL A 127 -13.10 -48.67 -7.84
C VAL A 127 -13.40 -50.15 -8.11
N HIS A 128 -14.31 -50.42 -9.04
CA HIS A 128 -14.54 -51.75 -9.56
C HIS A 128 -13.47 -52.05 -10.61
N GLY A 129 -12.28 -52.41 -10.13
CA GLY A 129 -11.36 -53.37 -10.76
C GLY A 129 -10.94 -53.19 -12.22
N ASP A 130 -11.13 -52.04 -12.86
CA ASP A 130 -10.73 -51.82 -14.25
C ASP A 130 -9.53 -50.86 -14.33
N ILE A 131 -8.41 -51.38 -14.83
CA ILE A 131 -7.10 -50.70 -14.90
C ILE A 131 -7.15 -49.49 -15.84
N ASP A 132 -8.00 -49.56 -16.88
CA ASP A 132 -8.16 -48.48 -17.85
C ASP A 132 -8.83 -47.25 -17.22
N LEU A 133 -9.73 -47.45 -16.25
CA LEU A 133 -10.38 -46.37 -15.51
C LEU A 133 -9.39 -45.69 -14.56
N VAL A 134 -8.53 -46.46 -13.90
CA VAL A 134 -7.47 -45.94 -13.02
C VAL A 134 -6.42 -45.14 -13.80
N MET A 135 -6.05 -45.58 -15.01
CA MET A 135 -5.13 -44.81 -15.87
C MET A 135 -5.75 -43.49 -16.34
N ASN A 136 -7.04 -43.51 -16.71
CA ASN A 136 -7.75 -42.29 -17.13
C ASN A 136 -7.90 -41.30 -15.97
N LEU A 137 -8.17 -41.79 -14.75
CA LEU A 137 -8.18 -40.95 -13.53
C LEU A 137 -6.80 -40.35 -13.23
N ILE A 138 -5.72 -41.11 -13.40
CA ILE A 138 -4.35 -40.62 -13.22
C ILE A 138 -4.01 -39.53 -14.25
N ASP A 139 -4.41 -39.68 -15.51
CA ASP A 139 -4.16 -38.68 -16.56
C ASP A 139 -4.98 -37.41 -16.34
N ASN A 140 -6.24 -37.52 -15.90
CA ASN A 140 -7.04 -36.34 -15.53
C ASN A 140 -6.47 -35.60 -14.32
N HIS A 141 -6.00 -36.31 -13.29
CA HIS A 141 -5.30 -35.70 -12.15
C HIS A 141 -4.00 -35.00 -12.56
N LYS A 142 -3.23 -35.55 -13.50
CA LYS A 142 -2.03 -34.88 -14.03
C LYS A 142 -2.35 -33.61 -14.80
N VAL A 143 -3.43 -33.60 -15.57
CA VAL A 143 -3.89 -32.39 -16.29
C VAL A 143 -4.32 -31.30 -15.31
N LEU A 144 -5.07 -31.66 -14.25
CA LEU A 144 -5.47 -30.73 -13.18
C LEU A 144 -4.25 -30.16 -12.42
N LEU A 145 -3.23 -30.98 -12.14
CA LEU A 145 -1.98 -30.53 -11.53
C LEU A 145 -1.16 -29.64 -12.47
N SER A 146 -1.16 -29.91 -13.78
CA SER A 146 -0.43 -29.07 -14.76
C SER A 146 -1.08 -27.71 -14.97
N GLY A 147 -2.42 -27.66 -15.00
CA GLY A 147 -3.19 -26.42 -15.18
C GLY A 147 -3.12 -25.50 -13.97
N THR A 148 -3.20 -26.07 -12.75
CA THR A 148 -3.06 -25.31 -11.50
C THR A 148 -1.66 -24.73 -11.33
N PHE A 149 -0.60 -25.45 -11.73
CA PHE A 149 0.77 -24.94 -11.70
C PHE A 149 1.01 -23.81 -12.71
N TYR A 150 0.38 -23.88 -13.90
CA TYR A 150 0.50 -22.83 -14.91
C TYR A 150 -0.25 -21.54 -14.50
N PHE A 151 -1.43 -21.66 -13.89
CA PHE A 151 -2.22 -20.51 -13.44
C PHE A 151 -1.54 -19.77 -12.28
N ILE A 152 -1.02 -20.52 -11.29
CA ILE A 152 -0.29 -19.94 -10.14
C ILE A 152 1.03 -19.26 -10.59
N LEU A 153 1.75 -19.85 -11.55
CA LEU A 153 2.98 -19.24 -12.09
C LEU A 153 2.70 -18.00 -12.96
N PHE A 154 1.60 -17.97 -13.70
CA PHE A 154 1.23 -16.82 -14.53
C PHE A 154 0.82 -15.62 -13.67
N ASP A 155 -0.01 -15.84 -12.64
CA ASP A 155 -0.38 -14.79 -11.67
C ASP A 155 0.84 -14.30 -10.87
N TYR A 156 1.79 -15.18 -10.51
CA TYR A 156 3.03 -14.79 -9.84
C TYR A 156 3.94 -13.92 -10.74
N SER A 157 3.99 -14.22 -12.04
CA SER A 157 4.77 -13.45 -13.02
C SER A 157 4.16 -12.08 -13.32
N GLU A 158 2.83 -11.96 -13.37
CA GLU A 158 2.15 -10.66 -13.55
C GLU A 158 2.21 -9.78 -12.30
N CYS A 159 2.15 -10.38 -11.09
CA CYS A 159 2.27 -9.64 -9.84
C CYS A 159 3.68 -9.09 -9.54
N THR A 160 4.74 -9.72 -10.09
CA THR A 160 6.14 -9.34 -9.78
C THR A 160 6.84 -8.52 -10.87
N GLY A 161 6.18 -8.24 -12.00
CA GLY A 161 6.68 -7.33 -13.03
C GLY A 161 8.03 -7.72 -13.65
N ASN A 162 8.43 -8.99 -13.60
CA ASN A 162 9.71 -9.43 -14.14
C ASN A 162 9.58 -9.80 -15.62
N VAL A 163 9.56 -8.79 -16.48
CA VAL A 163 9.78 -8.98 -17.93
C VAL A 163 11.25 -9.32 -18.13
N ASN A 164 11.61 -10.61 -18.08
CA ASN A 164 12.91 -11.06 -18.56
C ASN A 164 12.80 -12.41 -19.29
N HIS A 165 12.65 -12.26 -20.61
CA HIS A 165 13.20 -13.08 -21.68
C HIS A 165 13.21 -14.61 -21.53
N LEU A 166 12.30 -15.21 -22.33
CA LEU A 166 12.45 -16.47 -23.05
C LEU A 166 13.90 -16.94 -23.24
N ASN A 167 14.17 -18.17 -22.79
CA ASN A 167 14.72 -19.25 -23.62
C ASN A 167 14.33 -20.60 -23.04
#